data_AF-A0A062GTL8-F1
#
_entry.id   AF-A0A062GTL8-F1
#
_cell.length_a   1.000
_cell.length_b   1.000
_cell.length_c   1.000
_cell.angle_alpha   90.00
_cell.angle_beta   90.00
_cell.angle_gamma   90.00
#
_symmetry.space_group_name_H-M   'P 1'
#
loop_
_entity.id
_entity.type
_entity.pdbx_description
1 polymer ?
#
loop_
_entity_poly.entity_id
_entity_poly.type
_entity_poly.pdbx_seq_one_letter_code
_entity_poly.pdbx_strand_id
1 'polypeptide(L)'
;MNSLKKLIKDKSPWLSVFDAFNLIKNKTDLELDYEIAELLISIEINEFCIPYDKSHYFDGNPVRLHRDFDNKQFSKMDYLLINLASGSITIDDFNLDFKNYVWFKDDFFYQFEHFTEINLENSEQRDKIYKNKTLDESKTFPLYFKNEIFSVHEASCLMTGYNPTSTSRCSNKVSWLEQHPEYEEAFDFIYSAVKSGFFGEFVNEGQYLEANRLKEFFSDRGIYIDGFNKNIEPNYIMEQTKLKDYQRENQELALKINKLEQKLQQEILQSQLLQSDYQSSQAEIKNLKSVISEKDKTIQKLKDDVQKENGEVFCLSMDLNSAKNDFQQLKLKYEDLEAKLLISTPSSTLNILDQIFDESATERYSPDLVLSIKLWESIYINNPKNDSHSNKANSWITMNTGYDLSRPSATKLREITTPFINWSTHRDRNYKK
;
A
#
# COMPACT_ATOMS: atom_id res chain seq x y z
N MET A 1 -19.78 -52.73 -87.65
CA MET A 1 -18.36 -53.14 -87.62
C MET A 1 -17.45 -51.91 -87.65
N ASN A 2 -17.33 -51.22 -86.51
CA ASN A 2 -16.31 -50.19 -86.25
C ASN A 2 -15.97 -50.17 -84.75
N SER A 3 -15.94 -51.36 -84.15
CA SER A 3 -15.45 -51.62 -82.79
C SER A 3 -13.95 -51.98 -82.83
N LEU A 4 -13.31 -51.92 -81.66
CA LEU A 4 -11.89 -52.16 -81.38
C LEU A 4 -10.87 -51.08 -81.76
N LYS A 5 -10.95 -50.37 -82.91
CA LYS A 5 -9.91 -49.37 -83.25
C LYS A 5 -9.98 -48.05 -82.47
N LYS A 6 -11.14 -47.69 -81.91
CA LYS A 6 -11.31 -46.47 -81.08
C LYS A 6 -11.03 -46.74 -79.58
N LEU A 7 -11.35 -47.95 -79.09
CA LEU A 7 -11.13 -48.33 -77.68
C LEU A 7 -9.69 -48.77 -77.36
N ILE A 8 -8.89 -49.17 -78.35
CA ILE A 8 -7.47 -49.56 -78.14
C ILE A 8 -6.51 -48.35 -78.26
N LYS A 9 -7.03 -47.13 -78.43
CA LYS A 9 -6.21 -45.94 -78.72
C LYS A 9 -6.43 -44.74 -77.80
N ASP A 10 -6.80 -44.96 -76.54
CA ASP A 10 -6.67 -43.90 -75.55
C ASP A 10 -5.99 -44.38 -74.27
N LYS A 11 -4.65 -44.45 -74.35
CA LYS A 11 -3.75 -44.53 -73.19
C LYS A 11 -3.81 -43.28 -72.30
N SER A 12 -4.65 -42.31 -72.65
CA SER A 12 -4.89 -41.12 -71.84
C SER A 12 -5.54 -41.54 -70.51
N PRO A 13 -4.96 -41.17 -69.36
CA PRO A 13 -5.60 -41.38 -68.06
C PRO A 13 -6.76 -40.42 -67.82
N TRP A 14 -7.09 -39.57 -68.80
CA TRP A 14 -8.11 -38.53 -68.71
C TRP A 14 -9.41 -38.95 -69.39
N LEU A 15 -10.54 -38.73 -68.73
CA LEU A 15 -11.91 -38.93 -69.22
C LEU A 15 -12.54 -37.56 -69.48
N SER A 16 -12.95 -37.28 -70.72
CA SER A 16 -13.67 -36.03 -71.00
C SER A 16 -15.09 -36.06 -70.44
N VAL A 17 -15.66 -34.88 -70.17
CA VAL A 17 -17.08 -34.76 -69.77
C VAL A 17 -17.98 -35.42 -70.79
N PHE A 18 -17.73 -35.17 -72.06
CA PHE A 18 -18.47 -35.74 -73.18
C PHE A 18 -18.45 -37.27 -73.14
N ASP A 19 -17.28 -37.86 -72.92
CA ASP A 19 -17.14 -39.32 -72.85
C ASP A 19 -17.81 -39.90 -71.60
N ALA A 20 -17.71 -39.22 -70.46
CA ALA A 20 -18.37 -39.63 -69.22
C ALA A 20 -19.90 -39.67 -69.36
N PHE A 21 -20.50 -38.64 -69.94
CA PHE A 21 -21.94 -38.60 -70.18
C PHE A 21 -22.39 -39.71 -71.12
N ASN A 22 -21.65 -39.95 -72.20
CA ASN A 22 -21.94 -41.07 -73.10
C ASN A 22 -21.80 -42.42 -72.40
N LEU A 23 -20.82 -42.59 -71.51
CA LEU A 23 -20.68 -43.83 -70.73
C LEU A 23 -21.87 -44.05 -69.80
N ILE A 24 -22.34 -43.00 -69.13
CA ILE A 24 -23.51 -43.06 -68.24
C ILE A 24 -24.77 -43.40 -69.06
N LYS A 25 -25.01 -42.74 -70.20
CA LYS A 25 -26.15 -43.06 -71.08
C LYS A 25 -26.14 -44.51 -71.56
N ASN A 26 -24.94 -45.05 -71.84
CA ASN A 26 -24.80 -46.42 -72.33
C ASN A 26 -24.97 -47.49 -71.24
N LYS A 27 -24.95 -47.11 -69.95
CA LYS A 27 -24.88 -48.03 -68.81
C LYS A 27 -26.00 -47.82 -67.79
N THR A 28 -26.85 -46.82 -68.00
CA THR A 28 -27.97 -46.46 -67.13
C THR A 28 -29.20 -46.18 -67.97
N ASP A 29 -30.36 -46.05 -67.33
CA ASP A 29 -31.61 -45.68 -68.01
C ASP A 29 -31.74 -44.16 -68.23
N LEU A 30 -30.69 -43.38 -67.92
CA LEU A 30 -30.68 -41.92 -68.10
C LEU A 30 -30.37 -41.59 -69.56
N GLU A 31 -31.35 -41.05 -70.28
CA GLU A 31 -31.17 -40.68 -71.70
C GLU A 31 -30.88 -39.18 -71.88
N LEU A 32 -31.31 -38.33 -70.94
CA LEU A 32 -31.28 -36.87 -71.05
C LEU A 32 -30.05 -36.27 -70.36
N ASP A 33 -29.39 -35.32 -71.03
CA ASP A 33 -28.15 -34.71 -70.51
C ASP A 33 -28.35 -33.98 -69.18
N TYR A 34 -29.49 -33.32 -68.99
CA TYR A 34 -29.75 -32.60 -67.74
C TYR A 34 -29.85 -33.54 -66.54
N GLU A 35 -30.43 -34.74 -66.71
CA GLU A 35 -30.56 -35.73 -65.63
C GLU A 35 -29.19 -36.28 -65.20
N ILE A 36 -28.31 -36.48 -66.17
CA ILE A 36 -26.93 -36.92 -65.90
C ILE A 36 -26.15 -35.81 -65.20
N ALA A 37 -26.32 -34.56 -65.62
CA ALA A 37 -25.69 -33.42 -64.95
C ALA A 37 -26.19 -33.26 -63.50
N GLU A 38 -27.50 -33.39 -63.26
CA GLU A 38 -28.08 -33.37 -61.91
C GLU A 38 -27.53 -34.51 -61.03
N LEU A 39 -27.42 -35.72 -61.56
CA LEU A 39 -26.80 -36.84 -60.85
C LEU A 39 -25.36 -36.53 -60.44
N LEU A 40 -24.55 -36.07 -61.40
CA LEU A 40 -23.14 -35.76 -61.17
C LEU A 40 -22.95 -34.61 -60.16
N ILE A 41 -23.84 -33.62 -60.15
CA ILE A 41 -23.86 -32.56 -59.13
C ILE A 41 -24.25 -33.13 -57.76
N SER A 42 -25.27 -33.99 -57.72
CA SER A 42 -25.83 -34.52 -56.46
C SER A 42 -24.87 -35.44 -55.72
N ILE A 43 -24.03 -36.18 -56.46
CA ILE A 43 -22.94 -36.99 -55.86
C ILE A 43 -21.66 -36.17 -55.66
N GLU A 44 -21.74 -34.85 -55.85
CA GLU A 44 -20.63 -33.90 -55.70
C GLU A 44 -19.39 -34.34 -56.48
N ILE A 45 -19.58 -34.87 -57.71
CA ILE A 45 -18.53 -35.60 -58.42
C ILE A 45 -17.27 -34.75 -58.58
N ASN A 46 -17.41 -33.44 -58.80
CA ASN A 46 -16.26 -32.57 -59.01
C ASN A 46 -15.54 -32.16 -57.71
N GLU A 47 -16.15 -32.39 -56.53
CA GLU A 47 -15.48 -32.23 -55.24
C GLU A 47 -14.53 -33.40 -54.99
N PHE A 48 -15.02 -34.61 -55.23
CA PHE A 48 -14.24 -35.84 -55.07
C PHE A 48 -13.31 -36.15 -56.26
N CYS A 49 -13.66 -35.68 -57.46
CA CYS A 49 -12.89 -35.81 -58.68
C CYS A 49 -12.51 -34.43 -59.21
N ILE A 50 -11.24 -34.06 -59.00
CA ILE A 50 -10.74 -32.76 -59.44
C ILE A 50 -10.89 -32.62 -60.97
N PRO A 51 -11.56 -31.56 -61.47
CA PRO A 51 -11.68 -31.33 -62.91
C PRO A 51 -10.45 -30.59 -63.46
N TYR A 52 -10.10 -30.87 -64.70
CA TYR A 52 -8.94 -30.30 -65.40
C TYR A 52 -9.32 -29.77 -66.77
N ASP A 53 -8.57 -28.79 -67.28
CA ASP A 53 -8.69 -28.26 -68.62
C ASP A 53 -7.55 -28.74 -69.50
N LYS A 54 -7.87 -29.62 -70.46
CA LYS A 54 -6.96 -30.22 -71.44
C LYS A 54 -6.58 -29.25 -72.56
N SER A 55 -7.20 -28.07 -72.66
CA SER A 55 -6.74 -27.02 -73.58
C SER A 55 -5.48 -26.29 -73.07
N HIS A 56 -5.18 -26.42 -71.77
CA HIS A 56 -4.01 -25.83 -71.13
C HIS A 56 -3.16 -26.92 -70.47
N TYR A 57 -1.84 -26.86 -70.65
CA TYR A 57 -0.91 -27.82 -70.03
C TYR A 57 0.13 -27.12 -69.16
N PHE A 58 0.44 -27.74 -68.03
CA PHE A 58 1.57 -27.40 -67.18
C PHE A 58 2.31 -28.68 -66.82
N ASP A 59 3.61 -28.73 -67.06
CA ASP A 59 4.47 -29.90 -66.83
C ASP A 59 3.92 -31.22 -67.42
N GLY A 60 3.48 -31.16 -68.69
CA GLY A 60 2.96 -32.33 -69.41
C GLY A 60 1.57 -32.81 -68.97
N ASN A 61 0.93 -32.16 -68.00
CA ASN A 61 -0.41 -32.50 -67.51
C ASN A 61 -1.43 -31.38 -67.80
N PRO A 62 -2.71 -31.71 -68.05
CA PRO A 62 -3.80 -30.74 -68.09
C PRO A 62 -3.80 -29.84 -66.85
N VAL A 63 -4.14 -28.57 -67.02
CA VAL A 63 -4.18 -27.61 -65.91
C VAL A 63 -5.41 -27.87 -65.06
N ARG A 64 -5.22 -27.97 -63.74
CA ARG A 64 -6.33 -28.12 -62.79
C ARG A 64 -7.26 -26.92 -62.86
N LEU A 65 -8.57 -27.16 -62.93
CA LEU A 65 -9.56 -26.11 -62.75
C LEU A 65 -9.65 -25.78 -61.26
N HIS A 66 -9.22 -24.57 -60.91
CA HIS A 66 -9.21 -24.11 -59.53
C HIS A 66 -10.64 -23.92 -59.02
N ARG A 67 -10.89 -24.37 -57.79
CA ARG A 67 -12.10 -24.13 -57.02
C ARG A 67 -11.70 -23.33 -55.78
N ASP A 68 -12.29 -22.17 -55.56
CA ASP A 68 -12.03 -21.39 -54.35
C ASP A 68 -13.05 -21.83 -53.29
N PHE A 69 -12.61 -22.75 -52.43
CA PHE A 69 -13.44 -23.34 -51.39
C PHE A 69 -13.83 -22.31 -50.32
N ASP A 70 -12.95 -21.36 -50.02
CA ASP A 70 -13.16 -20.32 -49.00
C ASP A 70 -14.21 -19.29 -49.45
N ASN A 71 -14.24 -18.97 -50.74
CA ASN A 71 -15.20 -18.04 -51.32
C ASN A 71 -16.41 -18.71 -51.99
N LYS A 72 -16.58 -20.04 -51.83
CA LYS A 72 -17.64 -20.84 -52.48
C LYS A 72 -17.71 -20.62 -54.00
N GLN A 73 -16.58 -20.37 -54.66
CA GLN A 73 -16.59 -20.19 -56.11
C GLN A 73 -16.53 -21.55 -56.80
N PHE A 74 -17.59 -21.83 -57.54
CA PHE A 74 -17.68 -22.94 -58.47
C PHE A 74 -16.56 -22.88 -59.51
N SER A 75 -15.97 -24.04 -59.83
CA SER A 75 -15.04 -24.14 -60.96
C SER A 75 -15.81 -23.94 -62.28
N LYS A 76 -15.09 -23.67 -63.37
CA LYS A 76 -15.69 -23.61 -64.71
C LYS A 76 -16.46 -24.88 -65.07
N MET A 77 -15.99 -26.03 -64.58
CA MET A 77 -16.63 -27.33 -64.77
C MET A 77 -17.93 -27.46 -63.96
N ASP A 78 -17.99 -26.88 -62.76
CA ASP A 78 -19.23 -26.87 -61.97
C ASP A 78 -20.29 -26.00 -62.63
N TYR A 79 -19.92 -24.81 -63.12
CA TYR A 79 -20.84 -23.96 -63.88
C TYR A 79 -21.34 -24.66 -65.16
N LEU A 80 -20.48 -25.43 -65.82
CA LEU A 80 -20.85 -26.21 -67.00
C LEU A 80 -21.90 -27.27 -66.66
N LEU A 81 -21.73 -28.03 -65.57
CA LEU A 81 -22.73 -29.00 -65.12
C LEU A 81 -24.03 -28.33 -64.66
N ILE A 82 -23.96 -27.21 -63.93
CA ILE A 82 -25.15 -26.48 -63.47
C ILE A 82 -25.97 -25.96 -64.66
N ASN A 83 -25.29 -25.43 -65.69
CA ASN A 83 -25.96 -24.95 -66.90
C ASN A 83 -26.58 -26.09 -67.73
N LEU A 84 -25.99 -27.29 -67.70
CA LEU A 84 -26.59 -28.50 -68.30
C LEU A 84 -27.82 -28.95 -67.51
N ALA A 85 -27.72 -29.04 -66.19
CA ALA A 85 -28.81 -29.44 -65.31
C ALA A 85 -30.01 -28.48 -65.41
N SER A 86 -29.76 -27.18 -65.59
CA SER A 86 -30.82 -26.20 -65.80
C SER A 86 -31.42 -26.21 -67.21
N GLY A 87 -30.90 -27.04 -68.13
CA GLY A 87 -31.29 -27.09 -69.54
C GLY A 87 -30.88 -25.85 -70.34
N SER A 88 -30.01 -24.99 -69.79
CA SER A 88 -29.55 -23.76 -70.45
C SER A 88 -28.60 -24.02 -71.61
N ILE A 89 -27.92 -25.17 -71.60
CA ILE A 89 -27.05 -25.66 -72.67
C ILE A 89 -27.30 -27.16 -72.90
N THR A 90 -26.89 -27.69 -74.05
CA THR A 90 -26.95 -29.12 -74.39
C THR A 90 -25.55 -29.65 -74.70
N ILE A 91 -25.34 -30.94 -74.50
CA ILE A 91 -24.08 -31.57 -74.94
C ILE A 91 -24.08 -31.66 -76.47
N ASP A 92 -23.07 -31.04 -77.09
CA ASP A 92 -22.82 -31.12 -78.53
C ASP A 92 -21.37 -31.52 -78.79
N ASP A 93 -21.18 -32.31 -79.84
CA ASP A 93 -19.90 -32.81 -80.33
C ASP A 93 -18.95 -31.68 -80.77
N PHE A 94 -19.44 -30.46 -81.01
CA PHE A 94 -18.60 -29.33 -81.40
C PHE A 94 -18.22 -28.40 -80.23
N ASN A 95 -18.78 -28.61 -79.04
CA ASN A 95 -18.46 -27.79 -77.89
C ASN A 95 -17.14 -28.24 -77.24
N LEU A 96 -16.14 -27.36 -77.31
CA LEU A 96 -14.80 -27.59 -76.82
C LEU A 96 -14.74 -27.79 -75.31
N ASP A 97 -15.64 -27.20 -74.53
CA ASP A 97 -15.62 -27.33 -73.06
C ASP A 97 -15.91 -28.77 -72.62
N PHE A 98 -16.86 -29.47 -73.27
CA PHE A 98 -17.17 -30.87 -72.93
C PHE A 98 -16.06 -31.85 -73.34
N LYS A 99 -15.25 -31.48 -74.35
CA LYS A 99 -14.14 -32.30 -74.84
C LYS A 99 -12.81 -31.99 -74.14
N ASN A 100 -12.64 -30.75 -73.70
CA ASN A 100 -11.40 -30.28 -73.09
C ASN A 100 -11.46 -30.38 -71.56
N TYR A 101 -12.62 -30.26 -70.93
CA TYR A 101 -12.70 -30.55 -69.51
C TYR A 101 -12.70 -32.06 -69.27
N VAL A 102 -11.84 -32.48 -68.36
CA VAL A 102 -11.56 -33.89 -68.10
C VAL A 102 -11.45 -34.17 -66.61
N TRP A 103 -11.81 -35.39 -66.23
CA TRP A 103 -11.45 -35.99 -64.94
C TRP A 103 -10.33 -37.01 -65.13
N PHE A 104 -9.65 -37.36 -64.05
CA PHE A 104 -8.83 -38.56 -64.04
C PHE A 104 -9.76 -39.79 -64.08
N LYS A 105 -9.53 -40.72 -65.02
CA LYS A 105 -10.40 -41.88 -65.28
C LYS A 105 -10.64 -42.71 -64.02
N ASP A 106 -9.57 -43.08 -63.34
CA ASP A 106 -9.65 -43.95 -62.16
C ASP A 106 -10.43 -43.30 -61.02
N ASP A 107 -10.19 -42.00 -60.77
CA ASP A 107 -10.88 -41.26 -59.72
C ASP A 107 -12.37 -41.14 -60.04
N PHE A 108 -12.70 -40.77 -61.28
CA PHE A 108 -14.09 -40.66 -61.73
C PHE A 108 -14.84 -41.99 -61.60
N PHE A 109 -14.29 -43.08 -62.12
CA PHE A 109 -14.95 -44.38 -62.04
C PHE A 109 -15.09 -44.88 -60.61
N TYR A 110 -14.06 -44.69 -59.78
CA TYR A 110 -14.12 -45.07 -58.38
C TYR A 110 -15.21 -44.31 -57.63
N GLN A 111 -15.24 -42.98 -57.73
CA GLN A 111 -16.22 -42.17 -57.00
C GLN A 111 -17.63 -42.38 -57.55
N PHE A 112 -17.80 -42.44 -58.87
CA PHE A 112 -19.10 -42.70 -59.47
C PHE A 112 -19.66 -44.06 -59.04
N GLU A 113 -18.87 -45.12 -59.09
CA GLU A 113 -19.28 -46.46 -58.63
C GLU A 113 -19.55 -46.45 -57.12
N HIS A 114 -18.76 -45.73 -56.33
CA HIS A 114 -18.96 -45.63 -54.88
C HIS A 114 -20.29 -44.97 -54.50
N PHE A 115 -20.69 -43.91 -55.20
CA PHE A 115 -21.92 -43.16 -54.87
C PHE A 115 -23.18 -43.69 -55.56
N THR A 116 -23.04 -44.40 -56.67
CA THR A 116 -24.20 -44.89 -57.45
C THR A 116 -24.38 -46.40 -57.43
N GLU A 117 -23.35 -47.15 -57.00
CA GLU A 117 -23.26 -48.62 -57.13
C GLU A 117 -23.26 -49.11 -58.59
N ILE A 118 -23.16 -48.21 -59.57
CA ILE A 118 -23.18 -48.52 -61.01
C ILE A 118 -21.75 -48.65 -61.54
N ASN A 119 -21.45 -49.79 -62.14
CA ASN A 119 -20.15 -50.03 -62.78
C ASN A 119 -20.14 -49.59 -64.25
N LEU A 120 -19.48 -48.46 -64.53
CA LEU A 120 -19.35 -47.91 -65.87
C LEU A 120 -18.24 -48.57 -66.72
N GLU A 121 -17.33 -49.35 -66.13
CA GLU A 121 -16.22 -50.00 -66.84
C GLU A 121 -16.57 -51.43 -67.28
N ASN A 122 -16.10 -51.83 -68.47
CA ASN A 122 -16.14 -53.24 -68.86
C ASN A 122 -14.99 -53.98 -68.13
N SER A 123 -15.37 -54.93 -67.27
CA SER A 123 -14.57 -55.62 -66.25
C SER A 123 -13.38 -56.47 -66.73
N GLU A 124 -12.94 -56.36 -68.00
CA GLU A 124 -11.78 -57.11 -68.51
C GLU A 124 -10.45 -56.31 -68.51
N GLN A 125 -10.47 -55.00 -68.19
CA GLN A 125 -9.26 -54.16 -68.16
C GLN A 125 -8.74 -53.84 -66.75
N ARG A 126 -9.58 -53.87 -65.70
CA ARG A 126 -9.14 -53.62 -64.31
C ARG A 126 -8.03 -54.58 -63.87
N ASP A 127 -8.15 -55.87 -64.19
CA ASP A 127 -7.19 -56.87 -63.71
C ASP A 127 -5.81 -56.83 -64.41
N LYS A 128 -5.69 -56.22 -65.60
CA LYS A 128 -4.41 -56.20 -66.34
C LYS A 128 -3.54 -54.98 -66.05
N ILE A 129 -4.15 -53.86 -65.62
CA ILE A 129 -3.38 -52.65 -65.25
C ILE A 129 -2.86 -52.78 -63.81
N TYR A 130 -3.64 -53.36 -62.91
CA TYR A 130 -3.24 -53.53 -61.51
C TYR A 130 -2.33 -54.75 -61.25
N LYS A 131 -2.37 -55.81 -62.08
CA LYS A 131 -1.40 -56.93 -61.99
C LYS A 131 -0.01 -56.61 -62.53
N ASN A 132 0.13 -55.63 -63.42
CA ASN A 132 1.43 -55.26 -64.01
C ASN A 132 2.15 -54.12 -63.28
N LYS A 133 1.56 -53.60 -62.22
CA LYS A 133 2.31 -52.85 -61.21
C LYS A 133 2.64 -53.82 -60.10
N THR A 134 3.52 -54.77 -60.42
CA THR A 134 4.36 -55.41 -59.39
C THR A 134 4.83 -54.30 -58.48
N LEU A 135 4.50 -54.46 -57.20
CA LEU A 135 5.05 -53.70 -56.09
C LEU A 135 6.54 -53.53 -56.41
N ASP A 136 6.95 -52.30 -56.71
CA ASP A 136 8.36 -52.00 -56.85
C ASP A 136 8.90 -52.05 -55.42
N GLU A 137 9.23 -53.26 -54.97
CA GLU A 137 9.78 -53.63 -53.65
C GLU A 137 11.14 -52.94 -53.36
N SER A 138 11.52 -51.92 -54.12
CA SER A 138 12.84 -51.29 -54.03
C SER A 138 12.83 -49.77 -54.03
N LYS A 139 11.68 -49.09 -54.12
CA LYS A 139 11.68 -47.63 -53.94
C LYS A 139 11.81 -47.29 -52.48
N THR A 140 13.05 -47.16 -52.03
CA THR A 140 13.38 -46.36 -50.86
C THR A 140 12.83 -44.95 -51.09
N PHE A 141 12.05 -44.42 -50.16
CA PHE A 141 11.58 -43.03 -50.18
C PHE A 141 12.43 -42.18 -49.21
N PRO A 142 13.70 -41.90 -49.53
CA PRO A 142 14.62 -41.26 -48.59
C PRO A 142 14.20 -39.84 -48.17
N LEU A 143 13.36 -39.17 -48.97
CA LEU A 143 12.81 -37.85 -48.61
C LEU A 143 11.66 -37.96 -47.61
N TYR A 144 10.91 -39.05 -47.61
CA TYR A 144 9.80 -39.26 -46.69
C TYR A 144 10.27 -39.32 -45.23
N PHE A 145 11.40 -39.99 -44.99
CA PHE A 145 12.07 -40.03 -43.68
C PHE A 145 12.60 -38.66 -43.21
N LYS A 146 12.53 -37.62 -44.05
CA LYS A 146 12.98 -36.26 -43.75
C LYS A 146 11.82 -35.28 -43.51
N ASN A 147 10.57 -35.75 -43.49
CA ASN A 147 9.44 -34.90 -43.14
C ASN A 147 9.57 -34.41 -41.69
N GLU A 148 9.15 -33.16 -41.44
CA GLU A 148 9.14 -32.56 -40.10
C GLU A 148 7.91 -32.94 -39.27
N ILE A 149 6.84 -33.36 -39.95
CA ILE A 149 5.57 -33.79 -39.35
C ILE A 149 5.06 -35.04 -40.06
N PHE A 150 4.36 -35.88 -39.30
CA PHE A 150 3.75 -37.12 -39.77
C PHE A 150 2.31 -37.22 -39.27
N SER A 151 1.39 -37.71 -40.09
CA SER A 151 0.13 -38.25 -39.61
C SER A 151 0.34 -39.63 -38.95
N VAL A 152 -0.67 -40.14 -38.25
CA VAL A 152 -0.65 -41.52 -37.70
C VAL A 152 -0.45 -42.54 -38.82
N HIS A 153 -1.15 -42.38 -39.93
CA HIS A 153 -1.00 -43.22 -41.13
C HIS A 153 0.44 -43.24 -41.63
N GLU A 154 1.05 -42.06 -41.75
CA GLU A 154 2.42 -41.94 -42.21
C GLU A 154 3.40 -42.55 -41.20
N ALA A 155 3.31 -42.23 -39.91
CA ALA A 155 4.16 -42.85 -38.90
C ALA A 155 4.05 -44.40 -38.91
N SER A 156 2.87 -44.94 -39.20
CA SER A 156 2.63 -46.38 -39.32
C SER A 156 3.34 -46.98 -40.53
N CYS A 157 3.26 -46.29 -41.67
CA CYS A 157 4.00 -46.64 -42.88
C CYS A 157 5.51 -46.57 -42.66
N LEU A 158 5.97 -45.58 -41.89
CA LEU A 158 7.38 -45.41 -41.53
C LEU A 158 7.88 -46.57 -40.66
N MET A 159 7.07 -47.08 -39.73
CA MET A 159 7.43 -48.22 -38.89
C MET A 159 7.41 -49.56 -39.64
N THR A 160 6.49 -49.72 -40.58
CA THR A 160 6.30 -50.98 -41.33
C THR A 160 7.07 -51.06 -42.64
N GLY A 161 7.60 -49.93 -43.11
CA GLY A 161 8.25 -49.83 -44.43
C GLY A 161 7.27 -49.70 -45.60
N TYR A 162 5.97 -49.58 -45.33
CA TYR A 162 4.97 -49.36 -46.36
C TYR A 162 5.09 -47.99 -47.03
N ASN A 163 4.63 -47.91 -48.29
CA ASN A 163 4.54 -46.65 -49.00
C ASN A 163 3.26 -45.90 -48.60
N PRO A 164 3.32 -44.71 -47.98
CA PRO A 164 2.13 -43.99 -47.49
C PRO A 164 1.14 -43.66 -48.62
N THR A 165 1.62 -43.28 -49.80
CA THR A 165 0.72 -42.95 -50.93
C THR A 165 -0.04 -44.18 -51.45
N SER A 166 0.59 -45.35 -51.42
CA SER A 166 0.00 -46.61 -51.89
C SER A 166 -0.94 -47.15 -50.83
N THR A 167 -0.49 -47.16 -49.57
CA THR A 167 -1.26 -47.64 -48.43
C THR A 167 -2.48 -46.77 -48.16
N SER A 168 -2.41 -45.46 -48.34
CA SER A 168 -3.57 -44.55 -48.22
C SER A 168 -4.76 -44.94 -49.12
N ARG A 169 -4.53 -45.69 -50.21
CA ARG A 169 -5.58 -46.12 -51.16
C ARG A 169 -6.21 -47.48 -50.80
N CYS A 170 -5.65 -48.19 -49.82
CA CYS A 170 -6.06 -49.54 -49.48
C CYS A 170 -6.17 -49.81 -47.97
N SER A 171 -5.65 -48.94 -47.10
CA SER A 171 -5.68 -49.10 -45.64
C SER A 171 -7.08 -49.07 -45.03
N ASN A 172 -8.10 -48.67 -45.79
CA ASN A 172 -9.51 -48.74 -45.41
C ASN A 172 -10.21 -50.02 -45.93
N LYS A 173 -9.53 -50.87 -46.68
CA LYS A 173 -10.09 -52.10 -47.26
C LYS A 173 -9.82 -53.27 -46.31
N VAL A 174 -10.88 -53.89 -45.80
CA VAL A 174 -10.80 -55.08 -44.92
C VAL A 174 -9.94 -56.17 -45.54
N SER A 175 -10.13 -56.46 -46.83
CA SER A 175 -9.35 -57.48 -47.54
C SER A 175 -7.86 -57.19 -47.66
N TRP A 176 -7.46 -55.91 -47.56
CA TRP A 176 -6.04 -55.52 -47.54
C TRP A 176 -5.49 -55.60 -46.11
N LEU A 177 -6.25 -55.15 -45.10
CA LEU A 177 -5.84 -55.25 -43.69
C LEU A 177 -5.65 -56.72 -43.25
N GLU A 178 -6.52 -57.64 -43.71
CA GLU A 178 -6.36 -59.08 -43.49
C GLU A 178 -5.04 -59.64 -44.05
N GLN A 179 -4.49 -59.02 -45.10
CA GLN A 179 -3.24 -59.43 -45.74
C GLN A 179 -2.00 -58.69 -45.20
N HIS A 180 -2.20 -57.60 -44.46
CA HIS A 180 -1.15 -56.70 -43.97
C HIS A 180 -1.38 -56.30 -42.49
N PRO A 181 -1.52 -57.27 -41.56
CA PRO A 181 -1.85 -56.99 -40.17
C PRO A 181 -0.80 -56.13 -39.45
N GLU A 182 0.47 -56.20 -39.85
CA GLU A 182 1.55 -55.38 -39.29
C GLU A 182 1.34 -53.87 -39.49
N TYR A 183 0.61 -53.46 -40.54
CA TYR A 183 0.21 -52.05 -40.70
C TYR A 183 -0.85 -51.65 -39.67
N GLU A 184 -1.84 -52.50 -39.42
CA GLU A 184 -2.90 -52.24 -38.44
C GLU A 184 -2.33 -52.19 -37.02
N GLU A 185 -1.46 -53.14 -36.67
CA GLU A 185 -0.73 -53.15 -35.40
C GLU A 185 0.10 -51.87 -35.21
N ALA A 186 0.79 -51.45 -36.26
CA ALA A 186 1.58 -50.22 -36.24
C ALA A 186 0.72 -48.97 -36.03
N PHE A 187 -0.42 -48.93 -36.71
CA PHE A 187 -1.39 -47.86 -36.60
C PHE A 187 -1.94 -47.74 -35.19
N ASP A 188 -2.41 -48.84 -34.62
CA ASP A 188 -2.96 -48.86 -33.27
C ASP A 188 -1.92 -48.48 -32.21
N PHE A 189 -0.68 -48.96 -32.37
CA PHE A 189 0.42 -48.64 -31.49
C PHE A 189 0.71 -47.13 -31.45
N ILE A 190 0.85 -46.49 -32.60
CA ILE A 190 1.10 -45.04 -32.68
C ILE A 190 -0.14 -44.25 -32.23
N TYR A 191 -1.33 -44.67 -32.64
CA TYR A 191 -2.57 -44.01 -32.27
C TYR A 191 -2.82 -44.04 -30.75
N SER A 192 -2.42 -45.11 -30.07
CA SER A 192 -2.49 -45.20 -28.60
C SER A 192 -1.63 -44.13 -27.92
N ALA A 193 -0.45 -43.82 -28.48
CA ALA A 193 0.44 -42.80 -27.96
C ALA A 193 -0.12 -41.39 -28.17
N VAL A 194 -0.77 -41.15 -29.31
CA VAL A 194 -1.53 -39.91 -29.56
C VAL A 194 -2.64 -39.74 -28.53
N LYS A 195 -3.45 -40.78 -28.30
CA LYS A 195 -4.52 -40.75 -27.28
C LYS A 195 -4.00 -40.49 -25.87
N SER A 196 -2.79 -40.90 -25.56
CA SER A 196 -2.15 -40.66 -24.25
C SER A 196 -1.62 -39.22 -24.07
N GLY A 197 -1.62 -38.41 -25.13
CA GLY A 197 -1.07 -37.05 -25.11
C GLY A 197 0.45 -36.98 -25.24
N PHE A 198 1.12 -38.07 -25.64
CA PHE A 198 2.59 -38.13 -25.74
C PHE A 198 3.16 -37.06 -26.70
N PHE A 199 2.43 -36.75 -27.78
CA PHE A 199 2.86 -35.83 -28.82
C PHE A 199 2.41 -34.37 -28.63
N GLY A 200 1.79 -34.03 -27.49
CA GLY A 200 1.32 -32.67 -27.17
C GLY A 200 -0.16 -32.40 -27.50
N GLU A 201 -0.62 -31.18 -27.22
CA GLU A 201 -2.02 -30.76 -27.43
C GLU A 201 -2.30 -30.35 -28.88
N PHE A 202 -3.51 -30.67 -29.34
CA PHE A 202 -3.99 -30.40 -30.70
C PHE A 202 -4.12 -28.91 -30.97
N VAL A 203 -3.27 -28.36 -31.85
CA VAL A 203 -3.52 -27.04 -32.45
C VAL A 203 -4.30 -27.28 -33.73
N ASN A 204 -5.56 -26.84 -33.73
CA ASN A 204 -6.54 -26.81 -34.84
C ASN A 204 -6.12 -27.45 -36.18
N GLU A 205 -6.91 -28.45 -36.60
CA GLU A 205 -6.88 -29.12 -37.92
C GLU A 205 -5.84 -30.24 -38.13
N GLY A 206 -5.84 -31.25 -37.26
CA GLY A 206 -5.25 -32.57 -37.57
C GLY A 206 -4.37 -33.15 -36.47
N GLN A 207 -4.23 -34.48 -36.45
CA GLN A 207 -3.28 -35.18 -35.58
C GLN A 207 -1.91 -35.22 -36.26
N TYR A 208 -1.10 -34.19 -36.04
CA TYR A 208 0.28 -34.15 -36.54
C TYR A 208 1.26 -34.59 -35.44
N LEU A 209 2.20 -35.44 -35.82
CA LEU A 209 3.27 -35.98 -34.99
C LEU A 209 4.57 -35.31 -35.41
N GLU A 210 5.17 -34.52 -34.51
CA GLU A 210 6.47 -33.91 -34.77
C GLU A 210 7.55 -35.00 -34.94
N ALA A 211 8.38 -34.87 -35.97
CA ALA A 211 9.41 -35.85 -36.31
C ALA A 211 10.37 -36.13 -35.15
N ASN A 212 10.76 -35.10 -34.38
CA ASN A 212 11.67 -35.25 -33.24
C ASN A 212 11.02 -36.03 -32.09
N ARG A 213 9.75 -35.74 -31.78
CA ARG A 213 8.99 -36.49 -30.77
C ARG A 213 8.74 -37.93 -31.22
N LEU A 214 8.51 -38.16 -32.50
CA LEU A 214 8.35 -39.50 -33.06
C LEU A 214 9.65 -40.31 -33.01
N LYS A 215 10.80 -39.65 -33.27
CA LYS A 215 12.13 -40.26 -33.10
C LYS A 215 12.40 -40.62 -31.64
N GLU A 216 12.08 -39.75 -30.68
CA GLU A 216 12.16 -40.03 -29.23
C GLU A 216 11.26 -41.21 -28.87
N PHE A 217 9.98 -41.16 -29.27
CA PHE A 217 8.98 -42.19 -29.01
C PHE A 217 9.42 -43.61 -29.42
N PHE A 218 9.97 -43.72 -30.64
CA PHE A 218 10.50 -44.98 -31.16
C PHE A 218 11.78 -45.41 -30.45
N SER A 219 12.69 -44.48 -30.19
CA SER A 219 13.97 -44.78 -29.53
C SER A 219 13.77 -45.28 -28.10
N ASP A 220 12.87 -44.66 -27.33
CA ASP A 220 12.50 -45.06 -25.96
C ASP A 220 11.89 -46.48 -25.91
N ARG A 221 11.35 -46.95 -27.03
CA ARG A 221 10.73 -48.28 -27.17
C ARG A 221 11.61 -49.27 -27.92
N GLY A 222 12.87 -48.92 -28.17
CA GLY A 222 13.84 -49.78 -28.85
C GLY A 222 13.55 -50.03 -30.33
N ILE A 223 12.75 -49.17 -30.97
CA ILE A 223 12.42 -49.24 -32.39
C ILE A 223 13.40 -48.34 -33.15
N TYR A 224 14.21 -48.92 -34.04
CA TYR A 224 15.23 -48.19 -34.80
C TYR A 224 15.06 -48.39 -36.30
N ILE A 225 14.72 -47.30 -36.99
CA ILE A 225 14.41 -47.25 -38.42
C ILE A 225 15.57 -46.60 -39.15
N ASP A 226 16.14 -47.34 -40.11
CA ASP A 226 17.23 -46.90 -40.98
C ASP A 226 16.87 -45.59 -41.71
N GLY A 227 17.73 -44.58 -41.60
CA GLY A 227 17.49 -43.26 -42.22
C GLY A 227 16.54 -42.34 -41.46
N PHE A 228 15.93 -42.78 -40.35
CA PHE A 228 15.02 -41.96 -39.53
C PHE A 228 15.56 -41.68 -38.12
N ASN A 229 15.69 -42.73 -37.29
CA ASN A 229 16.15 -42.61 -35.90
C ASN A 229 17.33 -43.53 -35.53
N LYS A 230 17.78 -44.42 -36.43
CA LYS A 230 18.91 -45.34 -36.17
C LYS A 230 20.28 -44.65 -36.10
N ASN A 231 20.44 -43.51 -36.78
CA ASN A 231 21.69 -42.73 -36.80
C ASN A 231 21.58 -41.41 -36.02
N ILE A 232 20.62 -41.30 -35.09
CA ILE A 232 20.65 -40.21 -34.13
C ILE A 232 21.82 -40.55 -33.20
N GLU A 233 23.00 -40.00 -33.52
CA GLU A 233 24.00 -39.83 -32.48
C GLU A 233 23.29 -39.13 -31.31
N PRO A 234 23.38 -39.63 -30.07
CA PRO A 234 22.86 -38.90 -28.93
C PRO A 234 23.38 -37.48 -29.05
N ASN A 235 22.47 -36.50 -29.05
CA ASN A 235 22.74 -35.11 -29.42
C ASN A 235 23.58 -34.41 -28.34
N TYR A 236 24.79 -34.93 -28.15
CA TYR A 236 25.73 -34.63 -27.08
C TYR A 236 26.16 -33.17 -27.15
N ILE A 237 26.21 -32.60 -28.34
CA ILE A 237 26.57 -31.18 -28.54
C ILE A 237 25.43 -30.26 -28.11
N MET A 238 24.17 -30.59 -28.41
CA MET A 238 23.03 -29.78 -27.99
C MET A 238 22.79 -29.91 -26.48
N GLU A 239 22.93 -31.09 -25.91
CA GLU A 239 22.86 -31.30 -24.45
C GLU A 239 24.00 -30.59 -23.71
N GLN A 240 25.24 -30.63 -24.22
CA GLN A 240 26.35 -29.89 -23.61
C GLN A 240 26.16 -28.38 -23.67
N THR A 241 25.57 -27.86 -24.75
CA THR A 241 25.31 -26.42 -24.90
C THR A 241 24.25 -25.98 -23.90
N LYS A 242 23.14 -26.71 -23.80
CA LYS A 242 22.10 -26.47 -22.79
C LYS A 242 22.65 -26.58 -21.37
N LEU A 243 23.50 -27.57 -21.08
CA LEU A 243 24.12 -27.74 -19.77
C LEU A 243 25.00 -26.55 -19.39
N LYS A 244 25.78 -26.01 -20.33
CA LYS A 244 26.61 -24.81 -20.10
C LYS A 244 25.76 -23.57 -19.84
N ASP A 245 24.65 -23.42 -20.57
CA ASP A 245 23.71 -22.31 -20.33
C ASP A 245 23.07 -22.41 -18.95
N TYR A 246 22.62 -23.61 -18.54
CA TYR A 246 22.10 -23.83 -17.19
C TYR A 246 23.14 -23.59 -16.10
N GLN A 247 24.41 -23.95 -16.33
CA GLN A 247 25.49 -23.67 -15.39
C GLN A 247 25.73 -22.16 -15.22
N ARG A 248 25.69 -21.40 -16.32
CA ARG A 248 25.79 -19.94 -16.27
C ARG A 248 24.61 -19.32 -15.54
N GLU A 249 23.39 -19.72 -15.86
CA GLU A 249 22.18 -19.22 -15.19
C GLU A 249 22.21 -19.53 -13.69
N ASN A 250 22.61 -20.74 -13.30
CA ASN A 250 22.76 -21.10 -11.90
C ASN A 250 23.81 -20.28 -11.16
N GLN A 251 24.91 -19.90 -11.83
CA GLN A 251 25.91 -19.00 -11.25
C GLN A 251 25.35 -17.59 -11.05
N GLU A 252 24.62 -17.06 -12.03
CA GLU A 252 23.96 -15.75 -11.94
C GLU A 252 22.90 -15.72 -10.83
N LEU A 253 22.09 -16.79 -10.73
CA LEU A 253 21.11 -16.97 -9.67
C LEU A 253 21.78 -17.06 -8.30
N ALA A 254 22.88 -17.80 -8.17
CA ALA A 254 23.63 -17.89 -6.90
C ALA A 254 24.17 -16.53 -6.46
N LEU A 255 24.70 -15.72 -7.39
CA LEU A 255 25.14 -14.35 -7.10
C LEU A 255 23.97 -13.45 -6.67
N LYS A 256 22.82 -13.58 -7.34
CA LYS A 256 21.60 -12.82 -6.99
C LYS A 256 21.07 -13.20 -5.62
N ILE A 257 21.05 -14.49 -5.28
CA ILE A 257 20.67 -15.01 -3.96
C ILE A 257 21.59 -14.43 -2.90
N ASN A 258 22.92 -14.51 -3.09
CA ASN A 258 23.88 -13.97 -2.13
C ASN A 258 23.67 -12.46 -1.89
N LYS A 259 23.43 -11.69 -2.96
CA LYS A 259 23.14 -10.26 -2.86
C LYS A 259 21.84 -9.97 -2.10
N LEU A 260 20.80 -10.79 -2.29
CA LEU A 260 19.54 -10.67 -1.57
C LEU A 260 19.69 -11.05 -0.09
N GLU A 261 20.45 -12.10 0.21
CA GLU A 261 20.76 -12.51 1.58
C GLU A 261 21.52 -11.42 2.35
N GLN A 262 22.50 -10.77 1.70
CA GLN A 262 23.22 -9.64 2.31
C GLN A 262 22.28 -8.46 2.62
N LYS A 263 21.39 -8.11 1.68
CA LYS A 263 20.39 -7.05 1.91
C LYS A 263 19.44 -7.41 3.05
N LEU A 264 18.96 -8.66 3.08
CA LEU A 264 18.09 -9.14 4.15
C LEU A 264 18.78 -9.05 5.52
N GLN A 265 20.06 -9.42 5.61
CA GLN A 265 20.83 -9.29 6.85
C GLN A 265 20.97 -7.83 7.29
N GLN A 266 21.19 -6.89 6.36
CA GLN A 266 21.24 -5.46 6.66
C GLN A 266 19.89 -4.93 7.19
N GLU A 267 18.78 -5.31 6.56
CA GLU A 267 17.44 -4.91 7.00
C GLU A 267 17.06 -5.50 8.38
N ILE A 268 17.48 -6.74 8.66
CA ILE A 268 17.30 -7.36 9.98
C ILE A 268 18.07 -6.56 11.04
N LEU A 269 19.33 -6.22 10.78
CA LEU A 269 20.14 -5.44 11.71
C LEU A 269 19.54 -4.05 11.98
N GLN A 270 19.10 -3.37 10.92
CA GLN A 270 18.43 -2.07 11.05
C GLN A 270 17.14 -2.16 11.87
N SER A 271 16.35 -3.21 11.64
CA SER A 271 15.11 -3.46 12.38
C SER A 271 15.37 -3.72 13.87
N GLN A 272 16.44 -4.45 14.20
CA GLN A 272 16.87 -4.69 15.58
C GLN A 272 17.30 -3.40 16.30
N LEU A 273 18.04 -2.53 15.61
CA LEU A 273 18.43 -1.22 16.14
C LEU A 273 17.20 -0.35 16.44
N LEU A 274 16.27 -0.24 15.48
CA LEU A 274 15.02 0.49 15.65
C LEU A 274 14.18 -0.06 16.81
N GLN A 275 14.15 -1.38 16.99
CA GLN A 275 13.44 -2.01 18.09
C GLN A 275 14.06 -1.66 19.45
N SER A 276 15.40 -1.63 19.54
CA SER A 276 16.12 -1.20 20.75
C SER A 276 15.82 0.26 21.08
N ASP A 277 15.86 1.15 20.09
CA ASP A 277 15.56 2.57 20.28
C ASP A 277 14.12 2.77 20.75
N TYR A 278 13.16 2.07 20.14
CA TYR A 278 11.76 2.09 20.56
C TYR A 278 11.59 1.66 22.01
N GLN A 279 12.26 0.58 22.44
CA GLN A 279 12.21 0.11 23.83
C GLN A 279 12.79 1.14 24.81
N SER A 280 13.87 1.80 24.44
CA SER A 280 14.47 2.88 25.23
C SER A 280 13.49 4.05 25.39
N SER A 281 12.89 4.52 24.30
CA SER A 281 11.87 5.58 24.35
C SER A 281 10.64 5.18 25.16
N GLN A 282 10.18 3.93 25.09
CA GLN A 282 9.08 3.44 25.93
C GLN A 282 9.43 3.45 27.41
N ALA A 283 10.66 3.09 27.77
CA ALA A 283 11.14 3.16 29.15
C ALA A 283 11.18 4.62 29.65
N GLU A 284 11.65 5.55 28.82
CA GLU A 284 11.66 6.98 29.14
C GLU A 284 10.26 7.55 29.33
N ILE A 285 9.33 7.24 28.42
CA ILE A 285 7.92 7.65 28.54
C ILE A 285 7.31 7.13 29.85
N LYS A 286 7.59 5.88 30.22
CA LYS A 286 7.12 5.30 31.47
C LYS A 286 7.67 6.07 32.69
N ASN A 287 8.95 6.43 32.66
CA ASN A 287 9.57 7.22 33.72
C ASN A 287 8.94 8.62 33.82
N LEU A 288 8.81 9.33 32.70
CA LEU A 288 8.19 10.66 32.65
C LEU A 288 6.76 10.65 33.17
N LYS A 289 5.96 9.62 32.86
CA LYS A 289 4.61 9.45 33.42
C LYS A 289 4.62 9.32 34.95
N SER A 290 5.59 8.59 35.50
CA SER A 290 5.75 8.47 36.95
C SER A 290 6.08 9.82 37.60
N VAL A 291 7.01 10.57 37.01
CA VAL A 291 7.39 11.92 37.49
C VAL A 291 6.19 12.86 37.43
N ILE A 292 5.44 12.88 36.34
CA ILE A 292 4.23 13.71 36.21
C ILE A 292 3.23 13.37 37.32
N SER A 293 2.96 12.09 37.56
CA SER A 293 2.04 11.66 38.62
C SER A 293 2.47 12.14 40.02
N GLU A 294 3.78 12.16 40.30
CA GLU A 294 4.32 12.68 41.57
C GLU A 294 4.20 14.20 41.67
N LYS A 295 4.46 14.92 40.57
CA LYS A 295 4.26 16.37 40.49
C LYS A 295 2.79 16.74 40.68
N ASP A 296 1.87 16.00 40.08
CA ASP A 296 0.42 16.22 40.25
C ASP A 296 -0.01 16.09 41.72
N LYS A 297 0.50 15.07 42.43
CA LYS A 297 0.26 14.93 43.89
C LYS A 297 0.80 16.14 44.66
N THR A 298 1.96 16.64 44.29
CA THR A 298 2.58 17.81 44.93
C THR A 298 1.75 19.07 44.68
N ILE A 299 1.31 19.28 43.44
CA ILE A 299 0.45 20.42 43.07
C ILE A 299 -0.86 20.37 43.83
N GLN A 300 -1.49 19.19 43.94
CA GLN A 300 -2.73 19.04 44.69
C GLN A 300 -2.55 19.42 46.16
N LYS A 301 -1.46 18.95 46.80
CA LYS A 301 -1.14 19.32 48.17
C LYS A 301 -0.94 20.83 48.34
N LEU A 302 -0.17 21.46 47.47
CA LEU A 302 0.04 22.91 47.51
C LEU A 302 -1.26 23.69 47.33
N LYS A 303 -2.17 23.20 46.48
CA LYS A 303 -3.48 23.80 46.29
C LYS A 303 -4.32 23.75 47.56
N ASP A 304 -4.30 22.62 48.26
CA ASP A 304 -5.00 22.44 49.54
C ASP A 304 -4.39 23.35 50.63
N ASP A 305 -3.06 23.46 50.68
CA ASP A 305 -2.34 24.34 51.62
C ASP A 305 -2.69 25.82 51.38
N VAL A 306 -2.67 26.29 50.12
CA VAL A 306 -3.06 27.67 49.76
C VAL A 306 -4.52 27.94 50.11
N GLN A 307 -5.42 26.98 49.90
CA GLN A 307 -6.83 27.14 50.27
C GLN A 307 -7.00 27.30 51.78
N LYS A 308 -6.23 26.54 52.57
CA LYS A 308 -6.22 26.67 54.03
C LYS A 308 -5.69 28.04 54.48
N GLU A 309 -4.54 28.47 53.97
CA GLU A 309 -3.96 29.78 54.28
C GLU A 309 -4.91 30.93 53.92
N ASN A 310 -5.57 30.87 52.77
CA ASN A 310 -6.57 31.86 52.39
C ASN A 310 -7.75 31.91 53.38
N GLY A 311 -8.17 30.76 53.91
CA GLY A 311 -9.18 30.69 54.96
C GLY A 311 -8.72 31.34 56.27
N GLU A 312 -7.47 31.09 56.68
CA GLU A 312 -6.88 31.70 57.87
C GLU A 312 -6.74 33.23 57.73
N VAL A 313 -6.25 33.70 56.57
CA VAL A 313 -6.15 35.13 56.25
C VAL A 313 -7.53 35.81 56.28
N PHE A 314 -8.56 35.15 55.78
CA PHE A 314 -9.93 35.65 55.84
C PHE A 314 -10.40 35.83 57.29
N CYS A 315 -10.20 34.84 58.15
CA CYS A 315 -10.53 34.92 59.58
C CYS A 315 -9.77 36.06 60.27
N LEU A 316 -8.46 36.16 60.06
CA LEU A 316 -7.63 37.23 60.62
C LEU A 316 -8.08 38.61 60.13
N SER A 317 -8.54 38.73 58.88
CA SER A 317 -9.10 39.98 58.36
C SER A 317 -10.40 40.37 59.06
N MET A 318 -11.25 39.40 59.41
CA MET A 318 -12.46 39.66 60.19
C MET A 318 -12.11 40.13 61.61
N ASP A 319 -11.19 39.43 62.28
CA ASP A 319 -10.71 39.78 63.62
C ASP A 319 -10.09 41.17 63.67
N LEU A 320 -9.24 41.50 62.68
CA LEU A 320 -8.63 42.82 62.55
C LEU A 320 -9.69 43.92 62.39
N ASN A 321 -10.72 43.67 61.59
CA ASN A 321 -11.80 44.63 61.39
C ASN A 321 -12.63 44.83 62.68
N SER A 322 -12.87 43.75 63.43
CA SER A 322 -13.52 43.83 64.75
C SER A 322 -12.68 44.66 65.72
N ALA A 323 -11.39 44.33 65.87
CA ALA A 323 -10.47 45.05 66.75
C ALA A 323 -10.36 46.54 66.37
N LYS A 324 -10.37 46.86 65.07
CA LYS A 324 -10.37 48.24 64.58
C LYS A 324 -11.64 49.00 64.98
N ASN A 325 -12.81 48.35 64.90
CA ASN A 325 -14.06 48.93 65.35
C ASN A 325 -14.05 49.15 66.88
N ASP A 326 -13.60 48.16 67.65
CA ASP A 326 -13.48 48.27 69.11
C ASP A 326 -12.54 49.41 69.51
N PHE A 327 -11.40 49.55 68.82
CA PHE A 327 -10.46 50.64 69.02
C PHE A 327 -11.09 52.01 68.72
N GLN A 328 -11.85 52.14 67.62
CA GLN A 328 -12.57 53.36 67.29
C GLN A 328 -13.59 53.73 68.38
N GLN A 329 -14.35 52.76 68.89
CA GLN A 329 -15.28 52.99 69.98
C GLN A 329 -14.58 53.43 71.26
N LEU A 330 -13.44 52.81 71.59
CA LEU A 330 -12.65 53.19 72.77
C LEU A 330 -12.09 54.59 72.64
N LYS A 331 -11.61 54.96 71.45
CA LYS A 331 -11.12 56.32 71.15
C LYS A 331 -12.22 57.36 71.37
N LEU A 332 -13.43 57.13 70.86
CA LEU A 332 -14.58 58.02 71.08
C LEU A 332 -14.92 58.16 72.58
N LYS A 333 -14.87 57.07 73.35
CA LYS A 333 -15.08 57.11 74.80
C LYS A 333 -13.98 57.90 75.52
N TYR A 334 -12.73 57.74 75.10
CA TYR A 334 -11.61 58.49 75.68
C TYR A 334 -11.77 60.00 75.42
N GLU A 335 -12.08 60.39 74.19
CA GLU A 335 -12.33 61.80 73.82
C GLU A 335 -13.50 62.39 74.63
N ASP A 336 -14.59 61.65 74.84
CA ASP A 336 -15.72 62.05 75.69
C ASP A 336 -15.31 62.20 77.18
N LEU A 337 -14.52 61.26 77.72
CA LEU A 337 -14.03 61.35 79.09
C LEU A 337 -13.06 62.53 79.28
N GLU A 338 -12.16 62.77 78.33
CA GLU A 338 -11.25 63.92 78.33
C GLU A 338 -12.03 65.24 78.30
N ALA A 339 -13.04 65.36 77.43
CA ALA A 339 -13.93 66.53 77.39
C ALA A 339 -14.68 66.73 78.72
N LYS A 340 -15.17 65.65 79.35
CA LYS A 340 -15.80 65.72 80.68
C LYS A 340 -14.83 66.16 81.77
N LEU A 341 -13.56 65.77 81.70
CA LEU A 341 -12.53 66.16 82.66
C LEU A 341 -12.20 67.66 82.54
N LEU A 342 -12.14 68.19 81.31
CA LEU A 342 -12.01 69.63 81.02
C LEU A 342 -13.18 70.47 81.54
N ILE A 343 -14.40 69.91 81.61
CA ILE A 343 -15.61 70.61 82.08
C ILE A 343 -15.80 70.46 83.60
N SER A 344 -15.23 69.42 84.23
CA SER A 344 -15.44 69.08 85.65
C SER A 344 -14.38 69.61 86.62
N THR A 345 -13.33 70.28 86.15
CA THR A 345 -12.44 71.05 87.04
C THR A 345 -13.07 72.39 87.43
N PRO A 346 -13.42 72.64 88.71
CA PRO A 346 -13.84 73.96 89.14
C PRO A 346 -12.63 74.88 89.22
N SER A 347 -12.70 75.99 88.49
CA SER A 347 -11.91 77.20 88.72
C SER A 347 -11.93 77.58 90.21
N SER A 348 -10.82 77.39 90.93
CA SER A 348 -10.48 78.10 92.19
C SER A 348 -9.16 77.63 92.83
N THR A 349 -8.02 77.79 92.16
CA THR A 349 -6.76 77.97 92.89
C THR A 349 -5.90 78.99 92.15
N LEU A 350 -6.24 80.28 92.32
CA LEU A 350 -5.22 81.31 92.17
C LEU A 350 -4.10 80.95 93.16
N ASN A 351 -2.93 80.61 92.65
CA ASN A 351 -1.76 80.28 93.45
C ASN A 351 -1.44 81.49 94.34
N ILE A 352 -1.48 81.28 95.66
CA ILE A 352 -1.34 82.34 96.65
C ILE A 352 0.00 83.08 96.54
N LEU A 353 1.05 82.40 96.07
CA LEU A 353 2.36 83.03 95.85
C LEU A 353 2.31 83.99 94.67
N ASP A 354 1.61 83.64 93.58
CA ASP A 354 1.44 84.52 92.43
C ASP A 354 0.69 85.81 92.82
N GLN A 355 -0.24 85.72 93.79
CA GLN A 355 -0.91 86.89 94.35
C GLN A 355 -0.02 87.72 95.28
N ILE A 356 0.81 87.09 96.12
CA ILE A 356 1.73 87.79 97.05
C ILE A 356 2.86 88.52 96.31
N PHE A 357 3.24 88.07 95.11
CA PHE A 357 4.25 88.73 94.29
C PHE A 357 3.67 89.70 93.23
N ASP A 358 2.35 89.84 93.16
CA ASP A 358 1.69 90.81 92.27
C ASP A 358 1.85 92.24 92.81
N GLU A 359 2.80 93.00 92.24
CA GLU A 359 3.11 94.38 92.63
C GLU A 359 1.93 95.36 92.46
N SER A 360 0.87 94.97 91.72
CA SER A 360 -0.36 95.76 91.57
C SER A 360 -1.37 95.56 92.70
N ALA A 361 -1.19 94.56 93.56
CA ALA A 361 -2.12 94.15 94.62
C ALA A 361 -1.61 94.40 96.06
N THR A 362 -0.74 95.39 96.24
CA THR A 362 -0.02 95.70 97.49
C THR A 362 -0.91 96.14 98.67
N GLU A 363 -2.21 96.39 98.45
CA GLU A 363 -3.18 96.67 99.52
C GLU A 363 -3.62 95.41 100.30
N ARG A 364 -3.38 94.21 99.75
CA ARG A 364 -3.97 92.95 100.25
C ARG A 364 -3.08 92.17 101.23
N TYR A 365 -1.81 92.53 101.33
CA TYR A 365 -0.83 91.90 102.21
C TYR A 365 0.21 92.93 102.65
N SER A 366 0.87 92.71 103.78
CA SER A 366 1.89 93.65 104.23
C SER A 366 3.13 93.58 103.31
N PRO A 367 3.76 94.72 102.99
CA PRO A 367 5.04 94.72 102.27
C PRO A 367 6.11 93.86 102.97
N ASP A 368 6.06 93.80 104.30
CA ASP A 368 6.94 92.97 105.13
C ASP A 368 6.83 91.47 104.82
N LEU A 369 5.66 90.98 104.41
CA LEU A 369 5.48 89.57 104.05
C LEU A 369 6.27 89.24 102.78
N VAL A 370 6.14 90.06 101.74
CA VAL A 370 6.90 89.90 100.48
C VAL A 370 8.39 90.02 100.74
N LEU A 371 8.80 91.03 101.52
CA LEU A 371 10.20 91.25 101.88
C LEU A 371 10.77 90.09 102.71
N SER A 372 9.97 89.48 103.60
CA SER A 372 10.40 88.31 104.38
C SER A 372 10.65 87.10 103.49
N ILE A 373 9.79 86.85 102.50
CA ILE A 373 9.96 85.74 101.57
C ILE A 373 11.19 85.96 100.68
N LYS A 374 11.36 87.18 100.12
CA LYS A 374 12.54 87.55 99.32
C LYS A 374 13.84 87.50 100.13
N LEU A 375 13.80 87.90 101.40
CA LEU A 375 14.94 87.82 102.32
C LEU A 375 15.30 86.37 102.65
N TRP A 376 14.31 85.52 102.89
CA TRP A 376 14.56 84.10 103.12
C TRP A 376 15.19 83.45 101.88
N GLU A 377 14.62 83.70 100.70
CA GLU A 377 15.17 83.23 99.43
C GLU A 377 16.63 83.69 99.23
N SER A 378 16.92 84.96 99.51
CA SER A 378 18.26 85.50 99.33
C SER A 378 19.30 84.88 100.27
N ILE A 379 18.93 84.64 101.53
CA ILE A 379 19.83 84.10 102.56
C ILE A 379 20.11 82.61 102.33
N TYR A 380 19.08 81.83 102.01
CA TYR A 380 19.16 80.36 102.03
C TYR A 380 19.24 79.71 100.65
N ILE A 381 18.68 80.34 99.62
CA ILE A 381 18.73 79.81 98.25
C ILE A 381 19.85 80.49 97.47
N ASN A 382 19.87 81.82 97.44
CA ASN A 382 20.74 82.54 96.50
C ASN A 382 22.16 82.83 97.02
N ASN A 383 22.38 82.90 98.34
CA ASN A 383 23.70 83.22 98.90
C ASN A 383 24.08 82.44 100.18
N PRO A 384 24.37 81.13 100.07
CA PRO A 384 24.60 80.25 101.23
C PRO A 384 25.98 80.38 101.90
N LYS A 385 26.83 81.38 101.57
CA LYS A 385 28.19 81.55 102.13
C LYS A 385 28.25 81.49 103.68
N ASN A 386 29.35 81.03 104.29
CA ASN A 386 29.51 80.93 105.75
C ASN A 386 29.67 82.31 106.44
N ASP A 387 28.57 83.03 106.62
CA ASP A 387 28.47 84.21 107.49
C ASP A 387 27.23 84.06 108.39
N SER A 388 27.19 84.79 109.50
CA SER A 388 26.08 84.73 110.44
C SER A 388 24.77 85.20 109.77
N HIS A 389 23.65 84.54 110.11
CA HIS A 389 22.31 84.91 109.62
C HIS A 389 22.05 86.41 109.76
N SER A 390 22.40 86.97 110.93
CA SER A 390 22.17 88.38 111.24
C SER A 390 22.95 89.34 110.33
N ASN A 391 24.19 89.00 109.97
CA ASN A 391 25.01 89.82 109.06
C ASN A 391 24.45 89.79 107.62
N LYS A 392 24.08 88.61 107.14
CA LYS A 392 23.45 88.45 105.82
C LYS A 392 22.13 89.20 105.74
N ALA A 393 21.30 89.04 106.76
CA ALA A 393 20.01 89.70 106.84
C ALA A 393 20.17 91.23 106.89
N ASN A 394 21.07 91.76 107.72
CA ASN A 394 21.32 93.19 107.78
C ASN A 394 21.82 93.74 106.44
N SER A 395 22.78 93.06 105.81
CA SER A 395 23.32 93.47 104.51
C SER A 395 22.23 93.51 103.43
N TRP A 396 21.38 92.47 103.38
CA TRP A 396 20.29 92.42 102.42
C TRP A 396 19.23 93.48 102.71
N ILE A 397 18.83 93.66 103.97
CA ILE A 397 17.85 94.67 104.38
C ILE A 397 18.34 96.07 104.02
N THR A 398 19.60 96.43 104.30
CA THR A 398 20.16 97.74 103.93
C THR A 398 20.20 97.98 102.42
N MET A 399 20.45 96.94 101.62
CA MET A 399 20.58 97.07 100.16
C MET A 399 19.23 97.04 99.42
N ASN A 400 18.23 96.33 99.96
CA ASN A 400 16.99 96.01 99.24
C ASN A 400 15.73 96.60 99.89
N THR A 401 15.88 97.27 101.04
CA THR A 401 14.77 97.92 101.75
C THR A 401 15.18 99.33 102.19
N GLY A 402 14.19 100.19 102.47
CA GLY A 402 14.41 101.49 103.10
C GLY A 402 14.45 101.46 104.63
N TYR A 403 14.62 100.29 105.25
CA TYR A 403 14.55 100.16 106.71
C TYR A 403 15.87 100.44 107.41
N ASP A 404 15.79 101.29 108.44
CA ASP A 404 16.88 101.52 109.39
C ASP A 404 17.04 100.30 110.30
N LEU A 405 18.26 99.74 110.34
CA LEU A 405 18.61 98.55 111.11
C LEU A 405 18.39 98.73 112.63
N SER A 406 18.38 99.96 113.13
CA SER A 406 18.13 100.28 114.53
C SER A 406 16.64 100.25 114.90
N ARG A 407 15.74 100.23 113.90
CA ARG A 407 14.30 100.26 114.11
C ARG A 407 13.69 98.85 114.24
N PRO A 408 12.54 98.73 114.93
CA PRO A 408 11.87 97.43 115.11
C PRO A 408 11.50 96.71 113.80
N SER A 409 11.23 97.44 112.70
CA SER A 409 10.82 96.84 111.42
C SER A 409 11.93 95.99 110.77
N ALA A 410 13.17 96.50 110.74
CA ALA A 410 14.33 95.73 110.26
C ALA A 410 14.60 94.52 111.17
N THR A 411 14.44 94.69 112.48
CA THR A 411 14.58 93.59 113.44
C THR A 411 13.52 92.51 113.19
N LYS A 412 12.26 92.88 112.96
CA LYS A 412 11.17 91.93 112.67
C LYS A 412 11.42 91.11 111.39
N LEU A 413 11.82 91.75 110.29
CA LEU A 413 12.13 91.04 109.04
C LEU A 413 13.28 90.02 109.22
N ARG A 414 14.35 90.43 109.91
CA ARG A 414 15.47 89.55 110.25
C ARG A 414 15.03 88.37 111.10
N GLU A 415 14.19 88.63 112.10
CA GLU A 415 13.66 87.59 112.99
C GLU A 415 12.73 86.62 112.25
N ILE A 416 11.87 87.07 111.33
CA ILE A 416 10.95 86.23 110.54
C ILE A 416 11.70 85.19 109.70
N THR A 417 12.91 85.52 109.26
CA THR A 417 13.73 84.65 108.42
C THR A 417 14.81 83.88 109.20
N THR A 418 14.88 84.07 110.53
CA THR A 418 15.86 83.37 111.38
C THR A 418 15.50 81.89 111.54
N PRO A 419 16.44 80.95 111.33
CA PRO A 419 16.13 79.54 111.32
C PRO A 419 15.99 79.01 112.75
N PHE A 420 15.26 77.90 112.90
CA PHE A 420 14.95 77.34 114.22
C PHE A 420 16.18 77.04 115.09
N ILE A 421 17.31 76.70 114.48
CA ILE A 421 18.53 76.31 115.19
C ILE A 421 19.15 77.46 116.00
N ASN A 422 18.86 78.72 115.62
CA ASN A 422 19.35 79.94 116.27
C ASN A 422 18.24 80.67 117.04
N TRP A 423 17.20 79.94 117.46
CA TRP A 423 16.09 80.45 118.26
C TRP A 423 16.62 81.01 119.59
N SER A 424 16.72 82.34 119.68
CA SER A 424 17.28 83.05 120.83
C SER A 424 16.20 83.82 121.61
N THR A 425 16.56 84.30 122.80
CA THR A 425 15.70 85.07 123.73
C THR A 425 15.22 86.42 123.18
N HIS A 426 15.51 86.75 121.91
CA HIS A 426 15.10 88.00 121.27
C HIS A 426 13.66 88.00 120.76
N ARG A 427 13.04 86.84 120.51
CA ARG A 427 11.61 86.74 120.12
C ARG A 427 10.65 86.65 121.31
N ASP A 428 11.03 85.93 122.34
CA ASP A 428 10.28 85.85 123.59
C ASP A 428 11.26 85.88 124.76
N ARG A 429 11.14 86.92 125.59
CA ARG A 429 11.99 87.12 126.76
C ARG A 429 11.78 86.04 127.82
N ASN A 430 10.72 85.24 127.70
CA ASN A 430 10.39 84.13 128.60
C ASN A 430 10.77 82.75 128.06
N TYR A 431 11.39 82.65 126.87
CA TYR A 431 11.77 81.37 126.28
C TYR A 431 13.01 80.79 126.99
N LYS A 432 12.79 79.78 127.86
CA LYS A 432 13.86 78.95 128.40
C LYS A 432 14.06 77.74 127.48
N LYS A 433 15.30 77.52 127.04
CA LYS A 433 15.68 76.34 126.25
C LYS A 433 15.44 75.05 127.02
#